data_AF-A0AA97E050-F1
#
_entry.id   AF-A0AA97E050-F1
#
_cell.length_a   1.000
_cell.length_b   1.000
_cell.length_c   1.000
_cell.angle_alpha   90.00
_cell.angle_beta   90.00
_cell.angle_gamma   90.00
#
_symmetry.space_group_name_H-M   'P 1'
#
loop_
_entity.id
_entity.type
_entity.pdbx_description
1 polymer ?
#
loop_
_entity_poly.entity_id
_entity_poly.type
_entity_poly.pdbx_seq_one_letter_code
_entity_poly.pdbx_strand_id
1 'polypeptide(L)'
;MRDNDEILEANSERECAFYSDYLLKNIRSASIKNLRGNTHEERVIKLNEELEGLIKKSRAPKNFASQMRSAFKATQLPIQHFRWVDKKDERLCNWLWCYLKKATSQAEPEEAVKNESLLLLSAKAFQIERDTAAERQIDILDAFYHGEATASQQQEILELLKAKWHEIRQDVSVTNWLEDNNPTHWSWA
;
A
#
# COMPACT_ATOMS: atom_id res chain seq x y z
N MET A 1 23.29 19.55 -1.65
CA MET A 1 22.21 18.65 -1.20
C MET A 1 21.06 18.84 -2.17
N ARG A 2 20.65 17.79 -2.90
CA ARG A 2 19.43 17.82 -3.71
C ARG A 2 18.25 17.77 -2.74
N ASP A 3 17.19 18.53 -2.98
CA ASP A 3 15.94 18.31 -2.27
C ASP A 3 15.44 16.90 -2.63
N ASN A 4 15.12 16.08 -1.63
CA ASN A 4 14.53 14.75 -1.85
C ASN A 4 13.24 14.83 -2.69
N ASP A 5 12.60 16.00 -2.75
CA ASP A 5 11.44 16.26 -3.59
C ASP A 5 11.72 16.20 -5.10
N GLU A 6 12.97 16.22 -5.57
CA GLU A 6 13.25 16.16 -7.01
C GLU A 6 13.40 14.73 -7.55
N ILE A 7 13.60 13.74 -6.67
CA ILE A 7 13.83 12.35 -7.06
C ILE A 7 12.50 11.58 -7.00
N LEU A 8 12.24 10.77 -8.03
CA LEU A 8 11.11 9.84 -8.04
C LEU A 8 11.54 8.54 -7.35
N GLU A 9 10.82 8.20 -6.29
CA GLU A 9 10.80 6.87 -5.70
C GLU A 9 9.56 6.16 -6.23
N ALA A 10 9.72 5.01 -6.87
CA ALA A 10 8.60 4.15 -7.23
C ALA A 10 8.63 2.93 -6.34
N ASN A 11 7.57 2.71 -5.57
CA ASN A 11 7.49 1.64 -4.58
C ASN A 11 6.96 0.33 -5.17
N SER A 12 6.34 0.41 -6.35
CA SER A 12 5.75 -0.70 -7.08
C SER A 12 6.03 -0.63 -8.58
N GLU A 13 5.87 -1.76 -9.28
CA GLU A 13 6.02 -1.83 -10.73
C GLU A 13 4.95 -0.96 -11.41
N ARG A 14 3.72 -0.98 -10.89
CA ARG A 14 2.64 -0.09 -11.32
C ARG A 14 3.02 1.38 -11.23
N GLU A 15 3.64 1.81 -10.13
CA GLU A 15 4.07 3.20 -9.95
C GLU A 15 5.18 3.57 -10.95
N CYS A 16 6.16 2.68 -11.14
CA CYS A 16 7.26 2.90 -12.10
C CYS A 16 6.75 2.98 -13.55
N ALA A 17 5.85 2.07 -13.92
CA ALA A 17 5.20 2.06 -15.24
C ALA A 17 4.37 3.33 -15.46
N PHE A 18 3.57 3.73 -14.47
CA PHE A 18 2.79 4.97 -14.53
C PHE A 18 3.68 6.18 -14.78
N TYR A 19 4.78 6.31 -14.04
CA TYR A 19 5.72 7.42 -14.24
C TYR A 19 6.34 7.42 -15.63
N SER A 20 6.75 6.25 -16.13
CA SER A 20 7.30 6.12 -17.48
C SER A 20 6.29 6.58 -18.54
N ASP A 21 5.05 6.10 -18.46
CA ASP A 21 3.98 6.47 -19.38
C ASP A 21 3.61 7.94 -19.29
N TYR A 22 3.53 8.47 -18.07
CA TYR A 22 3.23 9.88 -17.83
C TYR A 22 4.31 10.78 -18.46
N LEU A 23 5.59 10.44 -18.28
CA LEU A 23 6.71 11.17 -18.87
C LEU A 23 6.63 11.17 -20.40
N LEU A 24 6.47 10.00 -21.02
CA LEU A 24 6.39 9.85 -22.47
C LEU A 24 5.18 10.58 -23.08
N LYS A 25 4.04 10.55 -22.39
CA LYS A 25 2.80 11.19 -22.84
C LYS A 25 2.89 12.72 -22.80
N ASN A 26 3.54 13.28 -21.78
CA ASN A 26 3.55 14.72 -21.55
C ASN A 26 4.80 15.42 -22.10
N ILE A 27 5.91 14.70 -22.30
CA ILE A 27 7.16 15.26 -22.82
C ILE A 27 7.54 14.57 -24.12
N ARG A 28 7.29 15.25 -25.25
CA ARG A 28 7.56 14.72 -26.60
C ARG A 28 9.01 14.29 -26.85
N SER A 29 9.95 14.90 -26.15
CA SER A 29 11.38 14.60 -26.29
C SER A 29 11.85 13.46 -25.41
N ALA A 30 11.00 12.94 -24.52
CA ALA A 30 11.32 11.76 -23.72
C ALA A 30 11.38 10.53 -24.62
N SER A 31 12.31 9.62 -24.33
CA SER A 31 12.54 8.44 -25.14
C SER A 31 12.32 7.17 -24.35
N ILE A 32 11.45 6.29 -24.86
CA ILE A 32 11.21 4.97 -24.28
C ILE A 32 12.49 4.11 -24.23
N LYS A 33 13.45 4.36 -25.12
CA LYS A 33 14.74 3.65 -25.12
C LYS A 33 15.57 3.98 -23.88
N ASN A 34 15.41 5.18 -23.34
CA ASN A 34 16.16 5.65 -22.17
C ASN A 34 15.55 5.15 -20.85
N LEU A 35 14.32 4.64 -20.88
CA LEU A 35 13.59 4.12 -19.72
C LEU A 35 13.69 2.59 -19.57
N ARG A 36 14.47 1.92 -20.41
CA ARG A 36 14.62 0.46 -20.38
C ARG A 36 15.53 0.04 -19.22
N GLY A 37 15.09 -0.98 -18.49
CA GLY A 37 15.84 -1.64 -17.42
C GLY A 37 15.27 -3.04 -17.18
N ASN A 38 16.13 -3.96 -16.77
CA ASN A 38 15.74 -5.35 -16.53
C ASN A 38 15.12 -5.53 -15.14
N THR A 39 15.58 -4.74 -14.17
CA THR A 39 15.01 -4.72 -12.80
C THR A 39 14.20 -3.45 -12.53
N HIS A 40 13.39 -3.49 -11.47
CA HIS A 40 12.66 -2.33 -10.97
C HIS A 40 13.60 -1.17 -10.64
N GLU A 41 14.67 -1.44 -9.89
CA GLU A 41 15.65 -0.45 -9.46
C GLU A 41 16.33 0.22 -10.67
N GLU A 42 16.72 -0.58 -11.67
CA GLU A 42 17.29 -0.06 -12.91
C GLU A 42 16.32 0.86 -13.64
N ARG A 43 15.04 0.48 -13.74
CA ARG A 43 14.01 1.32 -14.38
C ARG A 43 13.80 2.64 -13.64
N VAL A 44 13.77 2.63 -12.31
CA VAL A 44 13.65 3.86 -11.49
C VAL A 44 14.87 4.77 -11.65
N ILE A 45 16.08 4.21 -11.67
CA ILE A 45 17.31 4.99 -11.92
C ILE A 45 17.25 5.63 -13.31
N LYS A 46 16.91 4.85 -14.34
CA LYS A 46 16.82 5.32 -15.74
C LYS A 46 15.75 6.40 -15.93
N LEU A 47 14.61 6.26 -15.26
CA LEU A 47 13.56 7.26 -15.22
C LEU A 47 14.05 8.59 -14.64
N ASN A 48 14.76 8.54 -13.50
CA ASN A 48 15.33 9.72 -12.87
C ASN A 48 16.44 10.37 -13.72
N GLU A 49 17.31 9.57 -14.35
CA GLU A 49 18.36 10.05 -15.27
C GLU A 49 17.76 10.80 -16.48
N GLU A 50 16.73 10.22 -17.10
CA GLU A 50 16.03 10.83 -18.24
C GLU A 50 15.35 12.13 -17.82
N LEU A 51 14.63 12.12 -16.69
CA LEU A 51 13.97 13.31 -16.15
C LEU A 51 14.98 14.42 -15.85
N GLU A 52 16.09 14.11 -15.18
CA GLU A 52 17.16 15.05 -14.89
C GLU A 52 17.76 15.63 -16.19
N GLY A 53 17.98 14.78 -17.20
CA GLY A 53 18.46 15.18 -18.51
C GLY A 53 17.50 16.14 -19.22
N LEU A 54 16.19 15.89 -19.12
CA LEU A 54 15.15 16.75 -19.70
C LEU A 54 15.04 18.10 -18.96
N ILE A 55 15.14 18.10 -17.64
CA ILE A 55 15.13 19.32 -16.82
C ILE A 55 16.35 20.19 -17.14
N LYS A 56 17.56 19.60 -17.18
CA LYS A 56 18.78 20.32 -17.54
C LYS A 56 18.73 20.96 -18.93
N LYS A 57 18.09 20.28 -19.88
CA LYS A 57 17.87 20.80 -21.24
C LYS A 57 16.67 21.74 -21.36
N SER A 58 16.03 22.11 -20.24
CA SER A 58 14.82 22.95 -20.20
C SER A 58 13.65 22.39 -21.03
N ARG A 59 13.58 21.06 -21.19
CA ARG A 59 12.50 20.34 -21.89
C ARG A 59 11.41 19.85 -20.94
N ALA A 60 11.70 19.86 -19.64
CA ALA A 60 10.76 19.55 -18.56
C ALA A 60 10.84 20.66 -17.49
N PRO A 61 9.71 21.02 -16.85
CA PRO A 61 9.72 21.86 -15.66
C PRO A 61 10.50 21.21 -14.51
N LYS A 62 11.14 22.02 -13.65
CA LYS A 62 11.86 21.49 -12.46
C LYS A 62 10.96 20.71 -11.50
N ASN A 63 9.69 21.12 -11.38
CA ASN A 63 8.71 20.48 -10.51
C ASN A 63 7.98 19.28 -11.17
N PHE A 64 8.47 18.78 -12.31
CA PHE A 64 7.77 17.73 -13.05
C PHE A 64 7.67 16.41 -12.26
N ALA A 65 8.68 16.08 -11.45
CA ALA A 65 8.60 14.94 -10.52
C ALA A 65 7.41 15.07 -9.55
N SER A 66 7.19 16.25 -8.97
CA SER A 66 6.04 16.52 -8.11
C SER A 66 4.70 16.42 -8.84
N GLN A 67 4.65 16.83 -10.11
CA GLN A 67 3.46 16.67 -10.95
C GLN A 67 3.16 15.18 -11.18
N MET A 68 4.18 14.38 -11.48
CA MET A 68 4.07 12.94 -11.67
C MET A 68 3.55 12.25 -10.41
N ARG A 69 4.14 12.53 -9.24
CA ARG A 69 3.67 11.99 -7.95
C ARG A 69 2.22 12.37 -7.66
N SER A 70 1.86 13.63 -7.91
CA SER A 70 0.48 14.12 -7.71
C SER A 70 -0.50 13.41 -8.65
N ALA A 71 -0.12 13.22 -9.91
CA ALA A 71 -0.93 12.51 -10.89
C ALA A 71 -1.10 11.03 -10.51
N PHE A 72 -0.05 10.36 -10.02
CA PHE A 72 -0.13 8.97 -9.57
C PHE A 72 -1.05 8.84 -8.35
N LYS A 73 -0.92 9.73 -7.35
CA LYS A 73 -1.80 9.78 -6.17
C LYS A 73 -3.26 9.96 -6.56
N ALA A 74 -3.55 10.74 -7.59
CA ALA A 74 -4.92 10.91 -8.10
C ALA A 74 -5.52 9.64 -8.73
N THR A 75 -4.70 8.64 -9.06
CA THR A 75 -5.17 7.32 -9.53
C THR A 75 -5.39 6.31 -8.41
N GLN A 76 -5.10 6.67 -7.16
CA GLN A 76 -5.32 5.83 -5.99
C GLN A 76 -6.71 6.06 -5.40
N LEU A 77 -7.21 5.09 -4.64
CA LEU A 77 -8.44 5.24 -3.89
C LEU A 77 -8.30 6.40 -2.89
N PRO A 78 -9.22 7.38 -2.88
CA PRO A 78 -9.08 8.53 -1.98
C PRO A 78 -9.08 8.12 -0.51
N ILE A 79 -8.25 8.80 0.29
CA ILE A 79 -8.09 8.55 1.74
C ILE A 79 -9.42 8.54 2.52
N GLN A 80 -10.44 9.23 2.01
CA GLN A 80 -11.77 9.29 2.62
C GLN A 80 -12.43 7.90 2.75
N HIS A 81 -12.11 6.98 1.83
CA HIS A 81 -12.60 5.60 1.89
C HIS A 81 -12.04 4.83 3.09
N PHE A 82 -10.85 5.21 3.57
CA PHE A 82 -10.17 4.58 4.71
C PHE A 82 -10.56 5.15 6.07
N ARG A 83 -11.50 6.10 6.14
CA ARG A 83 -11.94 6.72 7.41
C ARG A 83 -12.44 5.74 8.47
N TRP A 84 -12.91 4.56 8.05
CA TRP A 84 -13.36 3.51 8.98
C TRP A 84 -12.19 2.81 9.69
N VAL A 85 -10.97 2.89 9.16
CA VAL A 85 -9.74 2.46 9.83
C VAL A 85 -9.28 3.59 10.75
N ASP A 86 -9.93 3.71 11.92
CA ASP A 86 -9.61 4.77 12.88
C ASP A 86 -8.30 4.45 13.62
N LYS A 87 -7.34 5.38 13.58
CA LYS A 87 -6.07 5.30 14.33
C LYS A 87 -6.23 5.22 15.85
N LYS A 88 -7.43 5.48 16.37
CA LYS A 88 -7.77 5.32 17.79
C LYS A 88 -8.36 3.94 18.11
N ASP A 89 -8.77 3.18 17.11
CA ASP A 89 -9.28 1.82 17.28
C ASP A 89 -8.12 0.83 17.21
N GLU A 90 -7.46 0.61 18.35
CA GLU A 90 -6.32 -0.30 18.44
C GLU A 90 -6.67 -1.72 18.00
N ARG A 91 -7.88 -2.20 18.34
CA ARG A 91 -8.30 -3.56 18.02
C ARG A 91 -8.42 -3.73 16.50
N LEU A 92 -9.06 -2.77 15.82
CA LEU A 92 -9.18 -2.77 14.37
C LEU A 92 -7.82 -2.65 13.68
N CYS A 93 -7.00 -1.67 14.08
CA CYS A 93 -5.67 -1.47 13.47
C CYS A 93 -4.78 -2.69 13.64
N ASN A 94 -4.78 -3.32 14.82
CA ASN A 94 -3.99 -4.51 15.08
C ASN A 94 -4.49 -5.71 14.27
N TRP A 95 -5.81 -5.90 14.22
CA TRP A 95 -6.40 -6.97 13.42
C TRP A 95 -6.07 -6.81 11.93
N LEU A 96 -6.32 -5.62 11.36
CA LEU A 96 -6.01 -5.33 9.96
C LEU A 96 -4.53 -5.52 9.65
N TRP A 97 -3.64 -4.98 10.50
CA TRP A 97 -2.20 -5.09 10.31
C TRP A 97 -1.75 -6.56 10.31
N CYS A 98 -2.16 -7.35 11.30
CA CYS A 98 -1.81 -8.77 11.37
C CYS A 98 -2.40 -9.57 10.20
N TYR A 99 -3.67 -9.33 9.88
CA TYR A 99 -4.38 -10.02 8.82
C TYR A 99 -3.74 -9.75 7.45
N LEU A 100 -3.52 -8.47 7.13
CA LEU A 100 -2.92 -8.07 5.86
C LEU A 100 -1.47 -8.54 5.76
N LYS A 101 -0.65 -8.34 6.81
CA LYS A 101 0.73 -8.83 6.83
C LYS A 101 0.80 -10.33 6.54
N LYS A 102 -0.07 -11.14 7.15
CA LYS A 102 -0.15 -12.58 6.88
C LYS A 102 -0.60 -12.85 5.45
N ALA A 103 -1.66 -12.19 4.98
CA ALA A 103 -2.23 -12.42 3.66
C ALA A 103 -1.32 -11.98 2.49
N THR A 104 -0.51 -10.94 2.68
CA THR A 104 0.44 -10.45 1.67
C THR A 104 1.76 -11.22 1.68
N SER A 105 2.10 -11.87 2.80
CA SER A 105 3.29 -12.70 2.89
C SER A 105 2.97 -14.06 2.28
N GLN A 106 3.62 -14.44 1.18
CA GLN A 106 3.43 -15.71 0.47
C GLN A 106 3.84 -16.97 1.28
N ALA A 107 3.91 -16.89 2.60
CA ALA A 107 4.53 -17.87 3.48
C ALA A 107 3.66 -19.10 3.74
N GLU A 108 2.33 -19.05 3.54
CA GLU A 108 1.47 -20.23 3.78
C GLU A 108 0.47 -20.50 2.64
N PRO A 109 0.59 -21.65 1.95
CA PRO A 109 -0.21 -21.98 0.77
C PRO A 109 -1.68 -22.32 1.05
N GLU A 110 -2.07 -22.62 2.29
CA GLU A 110 -3.43 -23.12 2.60
C GLU A 110 -4.50 -22.02 2.68
N GLU A 111 -4.15 -20.78 3.06
CA GLU A 111 -5.07 -19.63 3.06
C GLU A 111 -4.92 -18.70 1.86
N ALA A 112 -3.75 -18.75 1.18
CA ALA A 112 -3.42 -17.90 0.03
C ALA A 112 -4.37 -18.07 -1.16
N VAL A 113 -5.00 -19.24 -1.30
CA VAL A 113 -5.95 -19.55 -2.39
C VAL A 113 -7.24 -18.73 -2.30
N LYS A 114 -7.59 -18.19 -1.13
CA LYS A 114 -8.92 -17.57 -0.95
C LYS A 114 -8.99 -16.08 -1.32
N ASN A 115 -7.87 -15.36 -1.43
CA ASN A 115 -7.91 -13.92 -1.71
C ASN A 115 -6.70 -13.44 -2.53
N GLU A 116 -6.62 -13.87 -3.79
CA GLU A 116 -5.57 -13.42 -4.74
C GLU A 116 -5.46 -11.90 -4.84
N SER A 117 -6.55 -11.16 -4.63
CA SER A 117 -6.57 -9.70 -4.63
C SER A 117 -5.69 -9.08 -3.54
N LEU A 118 -5.52 -9.74 -2.38
CA LEU A 118 -4.68 -9.24 -1.29
C LEU A 118 -3.19 -9.27 -1.64
N LEU A 119 -2.77 -10.15 -2.56
CA LEU A 119 -1.38 -10.22 -3.04
C LEU A 119 -0.99 -8.98 -3.87
N LEU A 120 -1.96 -8.17 -4.29
CA LEU A 120 -1.71 -6.89 -4.97
C LEU A 120 -1.31 -5.78 -3.98
N LEU A 121 -1.45 -5.99 -2.68
CA LEU A 121 -0.99 -5.03 -1.67
C LEU A 121 0.49 -5.19 -1.39
N SER A 122 1.14 -4.12 -0.93
CA SER A 122 2.57 -4.15 -0.61
C SER A 122 2.83 -4.86 0.72
N ALA A 123 3.48 -6.02 0.66
CA ALA A 123 3.96 -6.73 1.84
C ALA A 123 5.07 -5.97 2.59
N LYS A 124 5.81 -5.10 1.88
CA LYS A 124 6.94 -4.33 2.45
C LYS A 124 6.49 -3.22 3.41
N ALA A 125 5.20 -2.88 3.41
CA ALA A 125 4.64 -1.83 4.25
C ALA A 125 4.59 -2.19 5.74
N PHE A 126 4.55 -3.49 6.09
CA PHE A 126 4.30 -3.92 7.48
C PHE A 126 5.59 -4.03 8.30
N GLN A 127 5.90 -3.00 9.10
CA GLN A 127 7.13 -2.92 9.89
C GLN A 127 6.89 -3.45 11.31
N ILE A 128 7.74 -4.37 11.78
CA ILE A 128 7.58 -5.03 13.09
C ILE A 128 7.81 -4.06 14.26
N GLU A 129 8.60 -3.02 14.04
CA GLU A 129 8.99 -2.03 15.04
C GLU A 129 7.85 -1.05 15.38
N ARG A 130 6.80 -0.97 14.56
CA ARG A 130 5.64 -0.10 14.76
C ARG A 130 4.62 -0.75 15.68
N ASP A 131 4.43 -0.19 16.87
CA ASP A 131 3.63 -0.80 17.93
C ASP A 131 2.34 -0.03 18.24
N THR A 132 2.22 1.22 17.82
CA THR A 132 1.00 2.02 18.03
C THR A 132 -0.04 1.79 16.93
N ALA A 133 -1.32 1.97 17.26
CA ALA A 133 -2.41 1.90 16.28
C ALA A 133 -2.29 2.95 15.17
N ALA A 134 -1.76 4.14 15.48
CA ALA A 134 -1.53 5.18 14.48
C ALA A 134 -0.45 4.80 13.47
N GLU A 135 0.65 4.19 13.92
CA GLU A 135 1.70 3.70 13.03
C GLU A 135 1.23 2.50 12.20
N ARG A 136 0.48 1.59 12.81
CA ARG A 136 -0.14 0.47 12.08
C ARG A 136 -1.15 0.93 11.04
N GLN A 137 -1.90 2.01 11.31
CA GLN A 137 -2.76 2.65 10.31
C GLN A 137 -1.93 3.14 9.10
N ILE A 138 -0.77 3.75 9.35
CA ILE A 138 0.14 4.19 8.27
C ILE A 138 0.59 2.98 7.45
N ASP A 139 1.02 1.89 8.08
CA ASP A 139 1.39 0.64 7.37
C ASP A 139 0.27 0.10 6.51
N ILE A 140 -0.96 0.10 7.04
CA ILE A 140 -2.15 -0.32 6.30
C ILE A 140 -2.34 0.57 5.07
N LEU A 141 -2.24 1.89 5.20
CA LEU A 141 -2.38 2.81 4.06
C LEU A 141 -1.25 2.63 3.04
N ASP A 142 -0.01 2.50 3.50
CA ASP A 142 1.17 2.28 2.68
C ASP A 142 1.05 0.95 1.91
N ALA A 143 0.48 -0.10 2.52
CA ALA A 143 0.23 -1.37 1.84
C ALA A 143 -0.69 -1.20 0.62
N PHE A 144 -1.70 -0.32 0.70
CA PHE A 144 -2.59 -0.03 -0.41
C PHE A 144 -1.93 0.86 -1.47
N TYR A 145 -1.28 1.94 -1.05
CA TYR A 145 -0.75 2.94 -1.99
C TYR A 145 0.57 2.55 -2.65
N HIS A 146 1.37 1.70 -2.01
CA HIS A 146 2.64 1.21 -2.53
C HIS A 146 2.53 -0.19 -3.14
N GLY A 147 1.31 -0.69 -3.33
CA GLY A 147 1.03 -1.96 -3.99
C GLY A 147 0.81 -1.83 -5.50
N GLU A 148 0.38 -2.95 -6.09
CA GLU A 148 0.02 -3.10 -7.50
C GLU A 148 -1.49 -2.90 -7.76
N ALA A 149 -2.31 -2.89 -6.69
CA ALA A 149 -3.77 -2.77 -6.79
C ALA A 149 -4.21 -1.41 -7.35
N THR A 150 -5.06 -1.40 -8.38
CA THR A 150 -5.74 -0.19 -8.88
C THR A 150 -6.77 0.35 -7.89
N ALA A 151 -7.27 1.58 -8.09
CA ALA A 151 -8.31 2.14 -7.21
C ALA A 151 -9.57 1.26 -7.07
N SER A 152 -10.02 0.60 -8.15
CA SER A 152 -11.16 -0.34 -8.09
C SER A 152 -10.83 -1.54 -7.21
N GLN A 153 -9.67 -2.15 -7.42
CA GLN A 153 -9.21 -3.30 -6.63
C GLN A 153 -8.98 -2.93 -5.17
N GLN A 154 -8.41 -1.75 -4.90
CA GLN A 154 -8.28 -1.22 -3.55
C GLN A 154 -9.64 -1.09 -2.87
N GLN A 155 -10.67 -0.62 -3.59
CA GLN A 155 -12.02 -0.51 -3.06
C GLN A 155 -12.63 -1.89 -2.78
N GLU A 156 -12.51 -2.84 -3.71
CA GLU A 156 -12.99 -4.21 -3.54
C GLU A 156 -12.34 -4.90 -2.33
N ILE A 157 -11.03 -4.77 -2.19
CA ILE A 157 -10.28 -5.27 -1.02
C ILE A 157 -10.79 -4.59 0.26
N LEU A 158 -11.03 -3.28 0.24
CA LEU A 158 -11.50 -2.55 1.41
C LEU A 158 -12.90 -3.01 1.85
N GLU A 159 -13.81 -3.25 0.92
CA GLU A 159 -15.15 -3.78 1.22
C GLU A 159 -15.08 -5.22 1.76
N LEU A 160 -14.20 -6.06 1.21
CA LEU A 160 -13.92 -7.39 1.77
C LEU A 160 -13.45 -7.31 3.23
N LEU A 161 -12.51 -6.41 3.53
CA LEU A 161 -11.99 -6.24 4.89
C LEU A 161 -13.06 -5.71 5.85
N LYS A 162 -13.93 -4.81 5.40
CA LYS A 162 -15.07 -4.33 6.20
C LYS A 162 -16.03 -5.46 6.54
N ALA A 163 -16.39 -6.28 5.55
CA ALA A 163 -17.28 -7.43 5.77
C ALA A 163 -16.68 -8.40 6.80
N LYS A 164 -15.40 -8.75 6.65
CA LYS A 164 -14.68 -9.60 7.61
C LYS A 164 -14.61 -9.00 9.01
N TRP A 165 -14.30 -7.70 9.11
CA TRP A 165 -14.28 -7.03 10.41
C TRP A 165 -15.66 -6.99 11.07
N HIS A 166 -16.71 -6.81 10.28
CA HIS A 166 -18.07 -6.81 10.76
C HIS A 166 -18.46 -8.18 11.35
N GLU A 167 -18.13 -9.28 10.65
CA GLU A 167 -18.31 -10.64 11.15
C GLU A 167 -17.59 -10.86 12.49
N ILE A 168 -16.31 -10.46 12.58
CA ILE A 168 -15.50 -10.58 13.80
C ILE A 168 -16.07 -9.76 14.95
N ARG A 169 -16.61 -8.57 14.66
CA ARG A 169 -17.20 -7.70 15.69
C ARG A 169 -18.54 -8.24 16.19
N GLN A 170 -19.29 -8.93 15.34
CA GLN A 170 -20.56 -9.56 15.68
C GLN A 170 -20.40 -10.93 16.35
N ASP A 171 -19.23 -11.55 16.25
CA ASP A 171 -18.96 -12.83 16.89
C ASP A 171 -18.95 -12.70 18.43
N VAL A 172 -20.08 -13.07 19.02
CA VAL A 172 -20.35 -13.08 20.47
C VAL A 172 -19.73 -14.29 21.17
N SER A 173 -19.17 -15.26 20.42
CA SER A 173 -18.63 -16.50 20.99
C SER A 173 -17.50 -16.25 22.00
N VAL A 174 -16.70 -15.20 21.78
CA VAL A 174 -15.59 -14.80 22.67
C VAL A 174 -16.11 -14.09 23.93
N THR A 175 -17.18 -13.29 23.83
CA THR A 175 -17.78 -12.62 25.00
C THR A 175 -18.57 -13.60 25.88
N ASN A 176 -19.13 -14.66 25.32
CA ASN A 176 -19.79 -15.73 26.08
C ASN A 176 -18.79 -16.59 26.87
N TRP A 177 -17.50 -16.55 26.51
CA TRP A 177 -16.42 -17.21 27.27
C TRP A 177 -16.04 -16.45 28.55
N LEU A 178 -16.34 -15.14 28.59
CA LEU A 178 -16.00 -14.21 29.67
C LEU A 178 -17.18 -13.91 30.60
N GLU A 179 -18.22 -14.75 30.63
CA GLU A 179 -19.27 -14.61 31.63
C GLU A 179 -18.68 -14.72 33.05
N ASP A 180 -19.05 -13.77 33.92
CA ASP A 180 -18.52 -13.56 35.29
C ASP A 180 -18.70 -14.75 36.25
N ASN A 181 -19.21 -15.89 35.79
CA ASN A 181 -19.47 -17.09 36.60
C ASN A 181 -19.34 -18.38 35.78
N ASN A 182 -18.17 -18.65 35.20
CA ASN A 182 -17.89 -19.95 34.61
C ASN A 182 -16.77 -20.72 35.36
N PRO A 183 -16.99 -21.14 36.62
CA PRO A 183 -15.98 -21.85 37.43
C PRO A 183 -15.55 -23.18 36.82
N THR A 184 -16.30 -23.72 35.85
CA THR A 184 -16.01 -24.98 35.16
C THR A 184 -14.83 -24.91 34.18
N HIS A 185 -14.44 -23.73 33.69
CA HIS A 185 -13.32 -23.58 32.76
C HIS A 185 -12.02 -23.11 33.43
N TRP A 186 -12.06 -22.77 34.73
CA TRP A 186 -10.89 -22.39 35.54
C TRP A 186 -10.18 -23.60 36.16
N SER A 187 -10.44 -24.82 35.67
CA SER A 187 -9.74 -26.04 36.11
C SER A 187 -8.39 -26.22 35.39
N TRP A 188 -7.57 -25.17 35.40
CA TRP A 188 -6.12 -25.31 35.24
C TRP A 188 -5.48 -24.86 36.55
N ALA A 189 -5.67 -25.70 37.56
CA ALA A 189 -4.88 -25.76 38.79
C ALA A 189 -4.22 -27.14 38.82
#